data_AF-A0A2H0KEC8-F1
#
_entry.id   AF-A0A2H0KEC8-F1
#
_cell.length_a   1.000
_cell.length_b   1.000
_cell.length_c   1.000
_cell.angle_alpha   90.00
_cell.angle_beta   90.00
_cell.angle_gamma   90.00
#
_symmetry.space_group_name_H-M   'P 1'
#
loop_
_entity.id
_entity.type
_entity.pdbx_description
1 polymer ?
#
loop_
_entity_poly.entity_id
_entity_poly.type
_entity_poly.pdbx_seq_one_letter_code
_entity_poly.pdbx_strand_id
1 'polypeptide(L)'
;MKNDPLTQFELLLEAGKLEEAKEMLGVIAVHELSPREKGEAKALLTRLYIRLSNAISEAYLETLKEAIVRLKEVDEREKAFIEKIKLAETRAGLAK
;
A
#
# COMPACT_ATOMS: atom_id res chain seq x y z
N MET A 1 25.52 -22.19 -13.75
CA MET A 1 24.18 -21.86 -13.23
C MET A 1 23.38 -21.26 -14.37
N LYS A 2 22.15 -21.73 -14.60
CA LYS A 2 21.29 -21.20 -15.67
C LYS A 2 20.88 -19.77 -15.30
N ASN A 3 21.37 -18.80 -16.07
CA ASN A 3 20.81 -17.44 -16.11
C ASN A 3 19.56 -17.47 -17.00
N ASP A 4 18.56 -18.27 -16.66
CA ASP A 4 17.32 -18.28 -17.42
C ASP A 4 16.34 -17.22 -16.87
N PRO A 5 15.52 -16.58 -17.74
CA PRO A 5 14.64 -15.49 -17.34
C PRO A 5 13.63 -15.83 -16.23
N LEU A 6 13.26 -17.11 -16.05
CA LEU A 6 12.34 -17.52 -14.98
C LEU A 6 13.03 -17.54 -13.63
N THR A 7 14.25 -18.06 -13.56
CA THR A 7 15.06 -18.01 -12.34
C THR A 7 15.29 -16.56 -11.90
N GLN A 8 15.59 -15.66 -12.83
CA GLN A 8 15.78 -14.23 -12.50
C GLN A 8 14.47 -13.59 -12.01
N PHE A 9 13.33 -13.91 -12.63
CA PHE A 9 12.04 -13.41 -12.21
C PHE A 9 11.65 -13.90 -10.81
N GLU A 10 11.89 -15.16 -10.49
CA GLU A 10 11.66 -15.71 -9.16
C GLU A 10 12.51 -14.99 -8.10
N LEU A 11 13.80 -14.80 -8.35
CA LEU A 11 14.70 -14.09 -7.43
C LEU A 11 14.26 -12.64 -7.17
N LEU A 12 13.78 -11.93 -8.20
CA LEU A 12 13.26 -10.57 -8.05
C LEU A 12 11.99 -10.55 -7.19
N LEU A 13 11.10 -11.52 -7.38
CA LEU A 13 9.91 -11.68 -6.54
C LEU A 13 10.31 -11.97 -5.09
N GLU A 14 11.25 -12.87 -4.83
CA GLU A 14 11.71 -13.17 -3.48
C GLU A 14 12.33 -11.96 -2.79
N ALA A 15 13.11 -11.17 -3.53
CA ALA A 15 13.72 -9.92 -3.04
C ALA A 15 12.73 -8.76 -2.87
N GLY A 16 11.45 -8.92 -3.24
CA GLY A 16 10.44 -7.86 -3.14
C GLY A 16 10.61 -6.73 -4.18
N LYS A 17 11.43 -6.94 -5.21
CA LYS A 17 11.69 -5.99 -6.29
C LYS A 17 10.58 -6.05 -7.35
N LEU A 18 9.39 -5.57 -6.99
CA LEU A 18 8.16 -5.82 -7.75
C LEU A 18 8.12 -5.12 -9.12
N GLU A 19 8.72 -3.94 -9.25
CA GLU A 19 8.78 -3.23 -10.55
C GLU A 19 9.77 -3.90 -11.50
N GLU A 20 10.96 -4.28 -11.03
CA GLU A 20 11.92 -5.04 -11.83
C GLU A 20 11.38 -6.43 -12.20
N ALA A 21 10.64 -7.08 -11.29
CA ALA A 21 9.96 -8.33 -11.58
C ALA A 21 8.89 -8.15 -12.68
N LYS A 22 8.16 -7.04 -12.67
CA LYS A 22 7.18 -6.70 -13.71
C LYS A 22 7.84 -6.45 -15.06
N GLU A 23 8.98 -5.78 -15.10
CA GLU A 23 9.76 -5.59 -16.33
C GLU A 23 10.22 -6.93 -16.93
N MET A 24 10.59 -7.89 -16.09
CA MET A 24 10.98 -9.23 -16.54
C MET A 24 9.87 -10.01 -17.24
N LEU A 25 8.60 -9.62 -17.10
CA LEU A 25 7.51 -10.23 -17.86
C LEU A 25 7.66 -10.02 -19.37
N GLY A 26 8.17 -8.86 -19.80
CA GLY A 26 8.44 -8.59 -21.21
C GLY A 26 9.51 -9.51 -21.78
N VAL A 27 10.53 -9.83 -20.97
CA VAL A 27 11.60 -10.76 -21.33
C VAL A 27 11.10 -12.20 -21.38
N ILE A 28 10.27 -12.62 -20.41
CA ILE A 28 9.66 -13.95 -20.37
C ILE A 28 8.71 -14.16 -21.57
N ALA A 29 7.96 -13.13 -21.97
CA ALA A 29 6.98 -13.22 -23.06
C ALA A 29 7.61 -13.48 -24.43
N VAL A 30 8.83 -13.01 -24.67
CA VAL A 30 9.57 -13.22 -25.92
C VAL A 30 10.49 -14.44 -25.88
N HIS A 31 10.64 -15.08 -24.71
CA HIS A 31 11.46 -16.28 -24.57
C HIS A 31 10.67 -17.52 -24.98
N GLU A 32 11.32 -18.42 -25.71
CA GLU A 32 10.68 -19.68 -26.10
C GLU A 32 10.68 -20.65 -24.93
N LEU A 33 9.53 -20.78 -24.28
CA LEU A 33 9.34 -21.62 -23.11
C LEU A 33 8.73 -22.97 -23.46
N SER A 34 9.25 -24.03 -22.84
CA SER A 34 8.61 -25.34 -22.82
C SER A 34 7.23 -25.28 -22.12
N PRO A 35 6.34 -26.27 -22.31
CA PRO A 35 5.04 -26.30 -21.63
C PRO A 35 5.15 -26.23 -20.10
N ARG A 36 6.19 -26.85 -19.52
CA ARG A 36 6.46 -26.82 -18.08
C ARG A 36 6.85 -25.41 -17.62
N GLU A 37 7.80 -24.79 -18.29
CA GLU A 37 8.27 -23.43 -18.01
C GLU A 37 7.14 -22.40 -18.17
N LYS A 38 6.23 -22.60 -19.13
CA LYS A 38 5.00 -21.79 -19.24
C LYS A 38 4.09 -21.92 -18.02
N GLY A 39 3.99 -23.12 -17.44
CA GLY A 39 3.24 -23.34 -16.20
C GLY A 39 3.87 -22.62 -15.01
N GLU A 40 5.20 -22.74 -14.87
CA GLU A 40 5.98 -22.07 -13.82
C GLU A 40 5.88 -20.53 -13.96
N ALA A 41 6.01 -20.00 -15.18
CA ALA A 41 5.83 -18.59 -15.47
C ALA A 41 4.46 -18.06 -15.02
N LYS A 42 3.38 -18.81 -15.31
CA LYS A 42 2.01 -18.44 -14.90
C LYS A 42 1.84 -18.42 -13.38
N ALA A 43 2.45 -19.35 -12.66
CA ALA A 43 2.42 -19.38 -11.21
C ALA A 43 3.15 -18.15 -10.62
N LEU A 44 4.34 -17.83 -11.13
CA LEU A 44 5.12 -16.66 -10.71
C LEU A 44 4.41 -15.34 -11.05
N LEU A 45 3.78 -15.25 -12.23
CA LEU A 45 2.90 -14.14 -12.62
C LEU A 45 1.75 -13.93 -11.62
N THR A 46 1.07 -15.00 -11.24
CA THR A 46 -0.02 -14.94 -10.25
C THR A 46 0.50 -14.42 -8.91
N ARG A 47 1.68 -14.90 -8.48
CA ARG A 47 2.35 -14.44 -7.26
C ARG A 47 2.69 -12.95 -7.30
N LEU A 48 3.17 -12.44 -8.44
CA LEU A 48 3.41 -11.01 -8.64
C LEU A 48 2.12 -10.20 -8.47
N TYR A 49 1.03 -10.59 -9.13
CA TYR A 49 -0.25 -9.88 -9.05
C TYR A 49 -0.83 -9.85 -7.63
N ILE A 50 -0.71 -10.94 -6.88
CA ILE A 50 -1.13 -10.99 -5.47
C ILE A 50 -0.32 -9.98 -4.65
N ARG A 51 1.01 -9.97 -4.81
CA ARG A 51 1.88 -9.03 -4.08
C ARG A 51 1.60 -7.58 -4.42
N LEU A 52 1.40 -7.26 -5.70
CA LEU A 52 1.03 -5.90 -6.13
C LEU A 52 -0.32 -5.47 -5.55
N SER A 53 -1.32 -6.35 -5.59
CA SER A 53 -2.66 -6.06 -5.02
C SER A 53 -2.61 -5.81 -3.51
N ASN A 54 -1.79 -6.58 -2.80
CA ASN A 54 -1.58 -6.41 -1.36
C ASN A 54 -0.85 -5.09 -1.07
N ALA A 55 0.22 -4.77 -1.81
CA ALA A 55 0.95 -3.52 -1.63
C ALA A 55 0.06 -2.28 -1.86
N ILE A 56 -0.82 -2.34 -2.87
CA ILE A 56 -1.83 -1.29 -3.11
C ILE A 56 -2.79 -1.19 -1.91
N SER A 57 -3.29 -2.33 -1.43
CA SER A 57 -4.22 -2.38 -0.30
C SER A 57 -3.60 -1.84 0.99
N GLU A 58 -2.31 -2.13 1.22
CA GLU A 58 -1.53 -1.61 2.35
C GLU A 58 -1.38 -0.09 2.26
N ALA A 59 -1.01 0.45 1.10
CA ALA A 59 -0.89 1.91 0.91
C ALA A 59 -2.23 2.64 1.13
N TYR A 60 -3.35 2.06 0.67
CA TYR A 60 -4.68 2.59 0.97
C TYR A 60 -4.99 2.55 2.46
N LEU A 61 -4.67 1.43 3.12
CA LEU A 61 -4.89 1.28 4.56
C LEU A 61 -4.08 2.29 5.37
N GLU A 62 -2.83 2.56 4.99
CA GLU A 62 -1.99 3.58 5.61
C GLU A 62 -2.60 4.97 5.46
N THR A 63 -3.03 5.33 4.25
CA THR A 63 -3.70 6.61 3.97
C THR A 63 -4.97 6.78 4.81
N LEU A 64 -5.78 5.72 4.94
CA LEU A 64 -6.97 5.73 5.78
C LEU A 64 -6.64 5.90 7.26
N LYS A 65 -5.59 5.24 7.75
CA LYS A 65 -5.12 5.41 9.14
C LYS A 65 -4.70 6.86 9.40
N GLU A 66 -3.95 7.47 8.49
CA GLU A 66 -3.56 8.89 8.61
C GLU A 66 -4.78 9.82 8.62
N ALA A 67 -5.76 9.58 7.73
CA ALA A 67 -6.99 10.36 7.70
C ALA A 67 -7.78 10.25 9.01
N ILE A 68 -7.87 9.04 9.60
CA ILE A 68 -8.51 8.83 10.90
C ILE A 68 -7.79 9.60 12.01
N VAL A 69 -6.46 9.61 12.02
CA VAL A 69 -5.68 10.39 13.00
C VAL A 69 -5.99 11.87 12.88
N ARG A 70 -5.98 12.43 11.67
CA ARG A 70 -6.31 13.85 11.44
C ARG A 70 -7.74 14.18 11.85
N LEU A 71 -8.71 13.30 11.60
CA LEU A 71 -10.09 13.51 12.03
C LEU A 71 -10.22 13.57 13.55
N LYS A 72 -9.47 12.74 14.29
CA LYS A 72 -9.42 12.81 15.76
C LYS A 72 -8.84 14.15 16.25
N GLU A 73 -7.77 14.63 15.62
CA GLU A 73 -7.20 15.94 15.96
C GLU A 73 -8.20 17.10 15.73
N VAL A 74 -9.01 17.01 14.67
CA VAL A 74 -10.07 17.99 14.40
C VAL A 74 -11.16 17.94 15.47
N ASP A 75 -11.63 16.74 15.84
CA ASP A 75 -12.62 16.54 16.91
C ASP A 75 -12.13 17.08 18.27
N GLU A 76 -10.86 16.85 18.61
CA GLU A 76 -10.26 17.40 19.84
C GLU A 76 -10.21 18.93 19.82
N ARG A 77 -9.86 19.54 18.68
CA ARG A 77 -9.84 21.00 18.52
C ARG A 77 -11.23 21.60 18.61
N GLU A 78 -12.23 20.94 18.03
CA GLU A 78 -13.63 21.37 18.12
C GLU A 78 -14.11 21.37 19.57
N LYS A 79 -13.85 20.28 20.31
CA LYS A 79 -14.19 20.19 21.74
C LYS A 79 -13.55 21.31 22.56
N ALA A 80 -12.25 21.55 22.36
CA ALA A 80 -11.54 22.62 23.04
C ALA A 80 -12.09 24.02 22.70
N PHE A 81 -12.52 24.22 21.45
CA PHE A 81 -13.13 25.46 21.02
C PHE A 81 -14.51 25.69 21.67
N ILE A 82 -15.36 24.67 21.67
CA ILE A 82 -16.67 24.70 22.33
C ILE A 82 -16.51 24.99 23.82
N GLU A 83 -15.54 24.36 24.49
CA GLU A 83 -15.26 24.61 25.90
C GLU A 83 -14.81 26.06 26.17
N LYS A 84 -13.95 26.62 25.31
CA LYS A 84 -13.57 28.03 25.39
C LYS A 84 -14.76 28.99 25.26
N ILE A 85 -15.69 28.71 24.33
CA ILE A 85 -16.92 29.50 24.18
C ILE A 85 -17.74 29.44 25.47
N LYS A 86 -18.01 28.23 25.99
CA LYS A 86 -18.78 28.05 27.23
C LYS A 86 -18.17 28.81 28.42
N LEU A 87 -16.84 28.75 28.56
CA LEU A 87 -16.12 29.49 29.60
C LEU A 87 -16.26 31.01 29.43
N ALA A 88 -16.19 31.52 28.20
CA ALA A 88 -16.36 32.94 27.91
C ALA A 88 -17.80 33.41 28.23
N GLU A 89 -18.81 32.64 27.84
CA GLU A 89 -20.22 32.92 28.15
C GLU A 89 -20.47 32.92 29.67
N THR A 90 -19.90 31.95 30.39
CA THR A 90 -20.01 31.87 31.85
C THR A 90 -19.39 33.10 32.53
N ARG A 91 -18.21 33.54 32.07
CA ARG A 91 -17.56 34.76 32.58
C ARG A 91 -18.38 36.01 32.31
N ALA A 92 -18.97 36.13 31.13
CA ALA A 92 -19.84 37.25 30.78
C ALA A 92 -21.13 37.28 31.62
N GLY A 93 -21.67 36.11 31.97
CA GLY A 93 -22.83 35.97 32.85
C GLY A 93 -22.55 36.34 34.31
N LEU A 94 -21.36 36.02 34.82
CA LEU A 94 -20.93 36.35 36.19
C LEU A 94 -20.51 37.83 36.36
N ALA A 95 -20.21 38.53 35.28
CA ALA A 95 -19.86 39.95 35.27
C ALA A 95 -21.09 40.88 35.22
N LYS A 96 -22.30 40.32 35.18
CA LYS A 96 -23.59 41.02 35.29
C LYS A 96 -24.17 40.85 36.68
#